data_AF-A0A371QPD8-F1
#
_entry.id   AF-A0A371QPD8-F1
#
_cell.length_a   1.000
_cell.length_b   1.000
_cell.length_c   1.000
_cell.angle_alpha   90.00
_cell.angle_beta   90.00
_cell.angle_gamma   90.00
#
_symmetry.space_group_name_H-M   'P 1'
#
loop_
_entity.id
_entity.type
_entity.pdbx_description
1 polymer ?
#
loop_
_entity_poly.entity_id
_entity_poly.type
_entity_poly.pdbx_seq_one_letter_code
_entity_poly.pdbx_strand_id
1 'polypeptide(L)'
;MEAHLYLEARLQMVGSATDFTYKWCVNMGFDPPDAACMALAVDEILTDIVLYAFKEETGYIEVWFQYTFSEIEIIIQEKGEPFDPERYTYDAEKAVGENNFKGASLVTVRSMTDHFIFLNRGKDGKEFRLVKRFNSTDIRDRLPKHYPEKPEEDEFTPNGDYLLTPVTSEDAEDIAKLVYRSYGYSYSKEDLYFPRRIEMAILHEYKFGTIVRTPSGGPIGYFAVIKSTDSMIGEVGEAVVSPQYRKRGLMKSMLNTLIKMSRQRGLKGLFGEALTIHTYSQKVNQKFNFKTTALVVAKSPKRIFKGMNFQSTDNVGVVIDFLPLTRRWMKPFHLPEQYADLLNTIYDQFQAHLYIPSRKSRIADVHGKTKMELIIHHEKNSALIIVREIGSTFELSCKRMFRSIEELTLTMIYIDLPLGSDKINSSVDFLKKSGFVLAGLMPLFHEESDYLRMQKIMVIIDFDLMQTHSEIAGLIKERVKKEYDESRKEQAKA
;
A
#
# COMPACT_ATOMS: atom_id res chain seq x y z
N MET A 1 -3.59 12.05 -1.70
CA MET A 1 -4.76 12.79 -2.20
C MET A 1 -4.23 13.99 -2.96
N GLU A 2 -4.49 14.06 -4.26
CA GLU A 2 -3.84 15.02 -5.18
C GLU A 2 -4.76 16.16 -5.62
N ALA A 3 -6.06 15.88 -5.74
CA ALA A 3 -7.08 16.91 -5.93
C ALA A 3 -8.39 16.53 -5.22
N HIS A 4 -9.21 17.53 -4.92
CA HIS A 4 -10.50 17.39 -4.26
C HIS A 4 -11.51 18.39 -4.82
N LEU A 5 -12.67 17.92 -5.24
CA LEU A 5 -13.82 18.74 -5.61
C LEU A 5 -14.93 18.56 -4.57
N TYR A 6 -15.47 19.68 -4.09
CA TYR A 6 -16.67 19.72 -3.25
C TYR A 6 -17.80 20.37 -4.04
N LEU A 7 -18.79 19.60 -4.43
CA LEU A 7 -19.82 19.98 -5.39
C LEU A 7 -21.19 19.98 -4.73
N GLU A 8 -22.04 20.94 -5.08
CA GLU A 8 -23.46 20.84 -4.79
C GLU A 8 -24.09 19.77 -5.70
N ALA A 9 -24.98 18.94 -5.17
CA ALA A 9 -25.64 17.85 -5.91
C ALA A 9 -26.69 18.41 -6.90
N ARG A 10 -26.21 19.01 -7.99
CA ARG A 10 -27.02 19.62 -9.06
C ARG A 10 -26.48 19.23 -10.43
N LEU A 11 -27.38 19.04 -11.40
CA LEU A 11 -27.02 18.62 -12.76
C LEU A 11 -26.02 19.56 -13.44
N GLN A 12 -26.06 20.86 -13.15
CA GLN A 12 -25.13 21.84 -13.70
C GLN A 12 -23.67 21.61 -13.26
N MET A 13 -23.45 20.93 -12.13
CA MET A 13 -22.12 20.64 -11.61
C MET A 13 -21.49 19.41 -12.27
N VAL A 14 -22.30 18.52 -12.85
CA VAL A 14 -21.84 17.24 -13.43
C VAL A 14 -20.83 17.49 -14.54
N GLY A 15 -21.19 18.26 -15.58
CA GLY A 15 -20.30 18.54 -16.71
C GLY A 15 -18.98 19.21 -16.29
N SER A 16 -18.99 20.09 -15.29
CA SER A 16 -17.76 20.72 -14.77
C SER A 16 -16.83 19.70 -14.11
N ALA A 17 -17.38 18.75 -13.35
CA ALA A 17 -16.62 17.68 -12.73
C ALA A 17 -16.09 16.68 -13.77
N THR A 18 -16.88 16.39 -14.80
CA THR A 18 -16.51 15.55 -15.95
C THR A 18 -15.33 16.16 -16.72
N ASP A 19 -15.40 17.45 -17.08
CA ASP A 19 -14.33 18.16 -17.78
C ASP A 19 -13.04 18.25 -16.95
N PHE A 20 -13.19 18.55 -15.65
CA PHE A 20 -12.06 18.55 -14.72
C PHE A 20 -11.41 17.16 -14.67
N THR A 21 -12.21 16.10 -14.56
CA THR A 21 -11.74 14.71 -14.51
C THR A 21 -10.94 14.37 -15.76
N TYR A 22 -11.47 14.67 -16.95
CA TYR A 22 -10.75 14.45 -18.20
C TYR A 22 -9.40 15.14 -18.19
N LYS A 23 -9.38 16.45 -17.89
CA LYS A 23 -8.15 17.24 -17.96
C LYS A 23 -7.15 16.80 -16.90
N TRP A 24 -7.62 16.46 -15.70
CA TRP A 24 -6.78 15.97 -14.62
C TRP A 24 -6.14 14.62 -14.99
N CYS A 25 -6.92 13.65 -15.51
CA CYS A 25 -6.40 12.36 -15.96
C CYS A 25 -5.33 12.49 -17.05
N VAL A 26 -5.54 13.36 -18.05
CA VAL A 26 -4.53 13.65 -19.08
C VAL A 26 -3.25 14.22 -18.47
N ASN A 27 -3.39 15.17 -17.53
CA ASN A 27 -2.22 15.78 -16.87
C ASN A 27 -1.46 14.77 -15.98
N MET A 28 -2.13 13.75 -15.46
CA MET A 28 -1.54 12.64 -14.70
C MET A 28 -0.98 11.52 -15.59
N GLY A 29 -1.14 11.62 -16.92
CA GLY A 29 -0.46 10.77 -17.90
C GLY A 29 -1.33 9.73 -18.59
N PHE A 30 -2.67 9.78 -18.45
CA PHE A 30 -3.55 8.97 -19.31
C PHE A 30 -3.54 9.48 -20.73
N ASP A 31 -3.66 8.56 -21.68
CA ASP A 31 -3.96 8.92 -23.06
C ASP A 31 -5.40 9.45 -23.19
N PRO A 32 -5.72 10.18 -24.27
CA PRO A 32 -7.04 10.78 -24.43
C PRO A 32 -8.21 9.77 -24.37
N PRO A 33 -8.13 8.55 -24.95
CA PRO A 33 -9.16 7.53 -24.78
C PRO A 33 -9.38 7.12 -23.32
N ASP A 34 -8.31 6.80 -22.58
CA ASP A 34 -8.44 6.35 -21.19
C ASP A 34 -8.95 7.48 -20.27
N ALA A 35 -8.51 8.72 -20.51
CA ALA A 35 -9.02 9.89 -19.81
C ALA A 35 -10.51 10.14 -20.11
N ALA A 36 -10.95 9.93 -21.36
CA ALA A 36 -12.36 10.05 -21.74
C ALA A 36 -13.22 8.98 -21.07
N CYS A 37 -12.75 7.73 -21.00
CA CYS A 37 -13.43 6.65 -20.27
C CYS A 37 -13.60 7.00 -18.79
N MET A 38 -12.56 7.52 -18.12
CA MET A 38 -12.69 7.94 -16.72
C MET A 38 -13.66 9.10 -16.53
N ALA A 39 -13.62 10.09 -17.43
CA ALA A 39 -14.52 11.22 -17.36
C ALA A 39 -15.99 10.79 -17.52
N LEU A 40 -16.28 9.93 -18.51
CA LEU A 40 -17.63 9.37 -18.70
C LEU A 40 -18.08 8.53 -17.51
N ALA A 41 -17.19 7.75 -16.91
CA ALA A 41 -17.54 6.96 -15.74
C ALA A 41 -17.88 7.84 -14.52
N VAL A 42 -17.19 8.97 -14.34
CA VAL A 42 -17.54 9.98 -13.34
C VAL A 42 -18.87 10.65 -13.67
N ASP A 43 -19.11 10.98 -14.94
CA ASP A 43 -20.36 11.59 -15.41
C ASP A 43 -21.58 10.72 -15.09
N GLU A 44 -21.51 9.42 -15.40
CA GLU A 44 -22.57 8.45 -15.12
C GLU A 44 -22.87 8.37 -13.61
N ILE A 45 -21.84 8.24 -12.77
CA ILE A 45 -22.02 8.15 -11.32
C ILE A 45 -22.59 9.45 -10.74
N LEU A 46 -22.08 10.62 -11.15
CA LEU A 46 -22.58 11.89 -10.66
C LEU A 46 -24.02 12.16 -11.11
N THR A 47 -24.35 11.81 -12.36
CA THR A 47 -25.71 11.90 -12.89
C THR A 47 -26.67 11.03 -12.08
N ASP A 48 -26.32 9.77 -11.82
CA ASP A 48 -27.12 8.87 -11.00
C ASP A 48 -27.31 9.41 -9.57
N ILE A 49 -26.25 9.93 -8.94
CA ILE A 49 -26.32 10.50 -7.60
C ILE A 49 -27.30 11.68 -7.58
N VAL A 50 -27.18 12.63 -8.51
CA VAL A 50 -28.04 13.81 -8.56
C VAL A 50 -29.50 13.42 -8.81
N LEU A 51 -29.74 12.54 -9.78
CA LEU A 51 -31.11 12.16 -10.17
C LEU A 51 -31.82 11.29 -9.12
N TYR A 52 -31.11 10.35 -8.50
CA TYR A 52 -31.73 9.32 -7.67
C TYR A 52 -31.47 9.48 -6.18
N ALA A 53 -30.28 9.96 -5.78
CA ALA A 53 -29.92 10.05 -4.37
C ALA A 53 -30.37 11.36 -3.72
N PHE A 54 -30.35 12.49 -4.45
CA PHE A 54 -30.72 13.80 -3.89
C PHE A 54 -32.02 14.39 -4.39
N LYS A 55 -32.54 14.01 -5.56
CA LYS A 55 -33.86 14.45 -6.07
C LYS A 55 -34.08 15.97 -5.88
N GLU A 56 -35.02 16.40 -5.03
CA GLU A 56 -35.29 17.82 -4.74
C GLU A 56 -34.59 18.35 -3.47
N GLU A 57 -33.82 17.53 -2.77
CA GLU A 57 -33.08 17.92 -1.58
C GLU A 57 -31.71 18.53 -1.93
N THR A 58 -31.27 19.52 -1.16
CA THR A 58 -29.91 20.06 -1.30
C THR A 58 -28.92 19.08 -0.68
N GLY A 59 -27.98 18.59 -1.49
CA GLY A 59 -26.88 17.74 -1.07
C GLY A 59 -25.53 18.21 -1.55
N TYR A 60 -24.49 17.54 -1.07
CA TYR A 60 -23.12 17.74 -1.51
C TYR A 60 -22.47 16.41 -1.87
N ILE A 61 -21.58 16.47 -2.86
CA ILE A 61 -20.80 15.37 -3.39
C ILE A 61 -19.32 15.76 -3.27
N GLU A 62 -18.53 14.88 -2.67
CA GLU A 62 -17.08 14.99 -2.61
C GLU A 62 -16.46 14.07 -3.65
N VAL A 63 -15.52 14.59 -4.45
CA VAL A 63 -14.77 13.82 -5.44
C VAL A 63 -13.29 13.99 -5.17
N TRP A 64 -12.62 12.94 -4.74
CA TRP A 64 -11.18 12.90 -4.54
C TRP A 64 -10.49 12.21 -5.69
N PHE A 65 -9.38 12.81 -6.09
CA PHE A 65 -8.53 12.28 -7.15
C PHE A 65 -7.24 11.83 -6.50
N GLN A 66 -6.94 10.55 -6.69
CA GLN A 66 -5.72 9.92 -6.24
C GLN A 66 -4.97 9.39 -7.44
N TYR A 67 -3.68 9.65 -7.43
CA TYR A 67 -2.74 9.13 -8.41
C TYR A 67 -1.76 8.27 -7.65
N THR A 68 -1.57 7.06 -8.13
CA THR A 68 -0.34 6.32 -7.88
C THR A 68 0.40 6.21 -9.20
N PHE A 69 1.61 5.69 -9.14
CA PHE A 69 2.36 5.52 -10.35
C PHE A 69 1.75 4.46 -11.31
N SER A 70 0.97 3.51 -10.81
CA SER A 70 0.41 2.41 -11.62
C SER A 70 -1.03 2.64 -12.07
N GLU A 71 -1.73 3.57 -11.43
CA GLU A 71 -3.16 3.79 -11.66
C GLU A 71 -3.65 5.14 -11.16
N ILE A 72 -4.80 5.52 -11.69
CA ILE A 72 -5.63 6.60 -11.17
C ILE A 72 -6.82 5.99 -10.45
N GLU A 73 -7.09 6.48 -9.24
CA GLU A 73 -8.29 6.19 -8.45
C GLU A 73 -9.08 7.49 -8.24
N ILE A 74 -10.35 7.47 -8.60
CA ILE A 74 -11.31 8.54 -8.30
C ILE A 74 -12.30 8.02 -7.28
N ILE A 75 -12.43 8.73 -6.17
CA ILE A 75 -13.31 8.37 -5.05
C ILE A 75 -14.42 9.41 -4.99
N ILE A 76 -15.67 8.99 -5.14
CA ILE A 76 -16.86 9.84 -5.05
C ILE A 76 -17.60 9.47 -3.77
N GLN A 77 -17.89 10.43 -2.89
CA GLN A 77 -18.69 10.21 -1.68
C GLN A 77 -19.85 11.19 -1.60
N GLU A 78 -20.98 10.70 -1.11
CA GLU A 78 -22.20 11.46 -0.93
C GLU A 78 -23.04 10.92 0.23
N LYS A 79 -24.14 11.61 0.59
CA LYS A 79 -25.05 11.25 1.69
C LYS A 79 -26.54 11.24 1.30
N GLY A 80 -26.86 11.06 0.04
CA GLY A 80 -28.24 10.95 -0.45
C GLY A 80 -28.88 9.60 -0.13
N GLU A 81 -30.08 9.37 -0.66
CA GLU A 81 -30.93 8.20 -0.40
C GLU A 81 -30.13 6.88 -0.55
N PRO A 82 -30.19 5.96 0.44
CA PRO A 82 -29.49 4.68 0.35
C PRO A 82 -30.01 3.83 -0.81
N PHE A 83 -29.11 3.21 -1.57
CA PHE A 83 -29.46 2.20 -2.56
C PHE A 83 -28.52 0.99 -2.44
N ASP A 84 -28.96 -0.13 -3.02
CA ASP A 84 -28.24 -1.40 -3.04
C ASP A 84 -27.95 -1.77 -4.51
N PRO A 85 -26.70 -1.60 -5.00
CA PRO A 85 -26.37 -1.80 -6.41
C PRO A 85 -26.66 -3.22 -6.91
N GLU A 86 -26.61 -4.23 -6.04
CA GLU A 86 -26.90 -5.63 -6.40
C GLU A 86 -28.34 -5.84 -6.88
N ARG A 87 -29.27 -4.94 -6.52
CA ARG A 87 -30.68 -5.01 -6.93
C ARG A 87 -30.96 -4.39 -8.30
N TYR A 88 -29.97 -3.71 -8.88
CA TYR A 88 -30.12 -2.99 -10.14
C TYR A 88 -29.31 -3.70 -11.23
N THR A 89 -29.83 -4.83 -11.70
CA THR A 89 -29.23 -5.59 -12.80
C THR A 89 -29.72 -5.08 -14.14
N TYR A 90 -28.79 -4.79 -15.04
CA TYR A 90 -29.10 -4.44 -16.42
C TYR A 90 -29.59 -5.66 -17.21
N ASP A 91 -30.60 -5.43 -18.04
CA ASP A 91 -31.19 -6.43 -18.93
C ASP A 91 -31.34 -5.79 -20.33
N ALA A 92 -30.54 -6.27 -21.27
CA ALA A 92 -30.50 -5.72 -22.63
C ALA A 92 -31.81 -5.93 -23.40
N GLU A 93 -32.53 -7.02 -23.13
CA GLU A 93 -33.81 -7.31 -23.80
C GLU A 93 -34.89 -6.34 -23.31
N LYS A 94 -34.94 -6.07 -22.00
CA LYS A 94 -35.86 -5.07 -21.42
C LYS A 94 -35.49 -3.65 -21.79
N ALA A 95 -34.21 -3.33 -21.94
CA ALA A 95 -33.79 -2.02 -22.40
C ALA A 95 -34.35 -1.71 -23.80
N VAL A 96 -34.25 -2.67 -24.73
CA VAL A 96 -34.75 -2.50 -26.11
C VAL A 96 -36.26 -2.63 -26.19
N GLY A 97 -36.85 -3.63 -25.52
CA GLY A 97 -38.28 -3.95 -25.63
C GLY A 97 -39.19 -3.08 -24.77
N GLU A 98 -38.71 -2.61 -23.63
CA GLU A 98 -39.52 -1.91 -22.61
C GLU A 98 -38.99 -0.52 -22.27
N ASN A 99 -37.92 -0.05 -22.94
CA ASN A 99 -37.24 1.22 -22.63
C ASN A 99 -36.76 1.28 -21.17
N ASN A 100 -36.38 0.13 -20.60
CA ASN A 100 -35.98 -0.02 -19.21
C ASN A 100 -34.46 -0.15 -19.09
N PHE A 101 -33.79 0.97 -18.79
CA PHE A 101 -32.34 1.06 -18.66
C PHE A 101 -31.83 0.90 -17.21
N LYS A 102 -32.62 0.33 -16.31
CA LYS A 102 -32.18 0.14 -14.91
C LYS A 102 -30.89 -0.68 -14.86
N GLY A 103 -29.90 -0.19 -14.10
CA GLY A 103 -28.60 -0.83 -13.95
C GLY A 103 -27.63 -0.61 -15.12
N ALA A 104 -28.04 0.08 -16.20
CA ALA A 104 -27.17 0.34 -17.35
C ALA A 104 -25.94 1.16 -16.97
N SER A 105 -26.11 2.21 -16.15
CA SER A 105 -25.02 3.06 -15.66
C SER A 105 -23.92 2.26 -14.98
N LEU A 106 -24.27 1.33 -14.09
CA LEU A 106 -23.31 0.47 -13.39
C LEU A 106 -22.55 -0.45 -14.36
N VAL A 107 -23.22 -0.98 -15.40
CA VAL A 107 -22.56 -1.78 -16.45
C VAL A 107 -21.61 -0.90 -17.27
N THR A 108 -22.03 0.30 -17.65
CA THR A 108 -21.22 1.27 -18.39
C THR A 108 -19.96 1.64 -17.60
N VAL A 109 -20.10 2.03 -16.33
CA VAL A 109 -18.98 2.37 -15.45
C VAL A 109 -18.01 1.20 -15.33
N ARG A 110 -18.51 -0.02 -15.06
CA ARG A 110 -17.69 -1.23 -14.98
C ARG A 110 -16.95 -1.56 -16.29
N SER A 111 -17.48 -1.15 -17.44
CA SER A 111 -16.80 -1.34 -18.73
C SER A 111 -15.72 -0.29 -19.04
N MET A 112 -15.79 0.88 -18.39
CA MET A 112 -14.85 2.00 -18.59
C MET A 112 -13.67 1.98 -17.61
N THR A 113 -13.88 1.37 -16.44
CA THR A 113 -12.90 1.24 -15.35
C THR A 113 -12.34 -0.19 -15.26
N ASP A 114 -11.11 -0.34 -14.78
CA ASP A 114 -10.55 -1.66 -14.48
C ASP A 114 -11.12 -2.24 -13.18
N HIS A 115 -11.39 -1.38 -12.19
CA HIS A 115 -12.11 -1.76 -10.97
C HIS A 115 -13.14 -0.69 -10.62
N PHE A 116 -14.33 -1.17 -10.21
CA PHE A 116 -15.38 -0.34 -9.65
C PHE A 116 -15.80 -0.93 -8.30
N ILE A 117 -15.74 -0.15 -7.24
CA ILE A 117 -16.09 -0.57 -5.88
C ILE A 117 -17.15 0.34 -5.31
N PHE A 118 -18.18 -0.27 -4.72
CA PHE A 118 -19.21 0.43 -3.97
C PHE A 118 -19.10 0.12 -2.47
N LEU A 119 -19.02 1.18 -1.65
CA LEU A 119 -18.93 1.11 -0.20
C LEU A 119 -20.15 1.77 0.43
N ASN A 120 -20.96 0.98 1.12
CA ASN A 120 -22.01 1.51 1.99
C ASN A 120 -21.42 1.89 3.35
N ARG A 121 -21.23 3.21 3.58
CA ARG A 121 -20.67 3.77 4.82
C ARG A 121 -21.75 4.00 5.90
N GLY A 122 -22.94 3.45 5.72
CA GLY A 122 -24.07 3.59 6.64
C GLY A 122 -24.49 5.05 6.78
N LYS A 123 -24.39 5.61 7.99
CA LYS A 123 -24.76 7.02 8.26
C LYS A 123 -23.81 8.04 7.61
N ASP A 124 -22.61 7.59 7.22
CA ASP A 124 -21.61 8.46 6.59
C ASP A 124 -21.78 8.46 5.05
N GLY A 125 -22.85 7.81 4.56
CA GLY A 125 -23.30 7.88 3.18
C GLY A 125 -22.82 6.71 2.32
N LYS A 126 -22.66 6.96 1.03
CA LYS A 126 -22.17 5.98 0.06
C LYS A 126 -20.88 6.48 -0.56
N GLU A 127 -19.99 5.56 -0.92
CA GLU A 127 -18.73 5.85 -1.58
C GLU A 127 -18.55 4.94 -2.79
N PHE A 128 -18.07 5.52 -3.89
CA PHE A 128 -17.82 4.87 -5.16
C PHE A 128 -16.35 5.07 -5.51
N ARG A 129 -15.65 4.01 -5.87
CA ARG A 129 -14.25 4.07 -6.28
C ARG A 129 -14.12 3.58 -7.70
N LEU A 130 -13.57 4.42 -8.55
CA LEU A 130 -13.32 4.16 -9.96
C LEU A 130 -11.82 4.08 -10.16
N VAL A 131 -11.32 2.94 -10.59
CA VAL A 131 -9.89 2.70 -10.78
C VAL A 131 -9.61 2.35 -12.23
N LYS A 132 -8.59 2.99 -12.78
CA LYS A 132 -8.05 2.64 -14.08
C LYS A 132 -6.53 2.64 -14.02
N ARG A 133 -5.92 1.63 -14.61
CA ARG A 133 -4.47 1.43 -14.63
C ARG A 133 -3.88 2.12 -15.84
N PHE A 134 -2.63 2.57 -15.73
CA PHE A 134 -1.90 3.00 -16.91
C PHE A 134 -1.73 1.79 -17.83
N ASN A 135 -2.15 1.91 -19.08
CA ASN A 135 -1.85 0.93 -20.12
C ASN A 135 -0.36 0.99 -20.49
N SER A 136 0.50 0.45 -19.63
CA SER A 136 1.81 -0.05 -20.05
C SER A 136 1.65 -1.53 -20.40
N THR A 137 1.90 -1.88 -21.66
CA THR A 137 2.23 -3.27 -21.97
C THR A 137 3.48 -3.58 -21.15
N ASP A 138 3.45 -4.65 -20.33
CA ASP A 138 4.64 -5.05 -19.57
C ASP A 138 5.80 -5.03 -20.55
N ILE A 139 6.81 -4.22 -20.25
CA ILE A 139 7.90 -3.97 -21.19
C ILE A 139 8.57 -5.29 -21.61
N ARG A 140 8.45 -6.34 -20.79
CA ARG A 140 8.88 -7.72 -21.07
C ARG A 140 8.14 -8.36 -22.25
N ASP A 141 6.86 -8.04 -22.47
CA ASP A 141 6.06 -8.54 -23.59
C ASP A 141 6.41 -7.86 -24.92
N ARG A 142 7.11 -6.71 -24.87
CA ARG A 142 7.65 -6.01 -26.03
C ARG A 142 9.14 -6.31 -26.27
N LEU A 143 9.79 -7.09 -25.41
CA LEU A 143 11.18 -7.47 -25.62
C LEU A 143 11.27 -8.52 -26.74
N PRO A 144 12.18 -8.34 -27.70
CA PRO A 144 12.60 -9.43 -28.58
C PRO A 144 12.98 -10.66 -27.75
N LYS A 145 12.55 -11.86 -28.19
CA LYS A 145 12.83 -13.14 -27.50
C LYS A 145 14.33 -13.38 -27.22
N HIS A 146 15.21 -12.69 -27.95
CA HIS A 146 16.65 -12.63 -27.70
C HIS A 146 17.07 -11.17 -27.59
N TYR A 147 17.41 -10.73 -26.39
CA TYR A 147 17.95 -9.40 -26.13
C TYR A 147 19.37 -9.55 -25.58
N PRO A 148 20.37 -8.79 -26.08
CA PRO A 148 21.77 -8.96 -25.69
C PRO A 148 21.94 -8.86 -24.17
N GLU A 149 22.68 -9.81 -23.61
CA GLU A 149 22.66 -10.09 -22.16
C GLU A 149 23.43 -9.07 -21.31
N LYS A 150 24.24 -8.19 -21.92
CA LYS A 150 25.07 -7.20 -21.23
C LYS A 150 24.99 -5.82 -21.91
N PRO A 151 24.69 -4.73 -21.17
CA PRO A 151 25.05 -3.39 -21.61
C PRO A 151 26.57 -3.28 -21.76
N GLU A 152 27.04 -2.46 -22.70
CA GLU A 152 28.46 -2.11 -22.83
C GLU A 152 29.01 -1.58 -21.49
N GLU A 153 30.16 -2.12 -21.12
CA GLU A 153 30.81 -1.88 -19.82
C GLU A 153 31.56 -0.54 -19.87
N ASP A 154 31.17 0.43 -19.04
CA ASP A 154 32.02 1.61 -18.76
C ASP A 154 33.34 1.13 -18.12
N GLU A 155 34.48 1.74 -18.47
CA GLU A 155 35.80 1.36 -17.96
C GLU A 155 35.82 1.27 -16.42
N PHE A 156 36.13 0.06 -15.93
CA PHE A 156 36.15 -0.27 -14.51
C PHE A 156 37.28 0.47 -13.78
N THR A 157 36.95 1.26 -12.75
CA THR A 157 37.94 1.88 -11.84
C THR A 157 37.95 1.17 -10.48
N PRO A 158 38.98 0.36 -10.18
CA PRO A 158 38.96 -0.55 -9.02
C PRO A 158 39.03 0.14 -7.66
N ASN A 159 39.47 1.40 -7.56
CA ASN A 159 39.77 2.09 -6.28
C ASN A 159 39.42 3.60 -6.31
N GLY A 160 38.30 3.97 -6.93
CA GLY A 160 37.89 5.38 -7.01
C GLY A 160 37.32 5.91 -5.70
N ASP A 161 37.64 7.16 -5.35
CA ASP A 161 36.86 7.96 -4.41
C ASP A 161 35.46 8.18 -5.02
N TYR A 162 34.47 7.48 -4.49
CA TYR A 162 33.09 7.60 -4.95
C TYR A 162 32.42 8.83 -4.33
N LEU A 163 31.69 9.59 -5.14
CA LEU A 163 30.95 10.74 -4.67
C LEU A 163 29.55 10.30 -4.25
N LEU A 164 29.24 10.43 -2.96
CA LEU A 164 27.90 10.19 -2.39
C LEU A 164 27.20 11.53 -2.16
N THR A 165 26.10 11.78 -2.88
CA THR A 165 25.31 13.01 -2.74
C THR A 165 23.84 12.69 -2.47
N PRO A 166 23.07 13.61 -1.86
CA PRO A 166 21.62 13.58 -1.93
C PRO A 166 21.14 13.57 -3.39
N VAL A 167 20.01 12.91 -3.63
CA VAL A 167 19.35 12.87 -4.92
C VAL A 167 18.60 14.19 -5.18
N THR A 168 18.68 14.70 -6.40
CA THR A 168 17.85 15.80 -6.92
C THR A 168 16.93 15.29 -8.04
N SER A 169 15.96 16.11 -8.46
CA SER A 169 15.06 15.77 -9.57
C SER A 169 15.79 15.55 -10.90
N GLU A 170 16.95 16.19 -11.09
CA GLU A 170 17.81 16.03 -12.27
C GLU A 170 18.45 14.64 -12.36
N ASP A 171 18.56 13.91 -11.24
CA ASP A 171 19.13 12.57 -11.20
C ASP A 171 18.16 11.48 -11.72
N ALA A 172 16.92 11.84 -12.05
CA ALA A 172 15.86 10.87 -12.35
C ALA A 172 16.20 9.91 -13.51
N GLU A 173 16.78 10.43 -14.59
CA GLU A 173 17.18 9.61 -15.74
C GLU A 173 18.36 8.69 -15.39
N ASP A 174 19.32 9.18 -14.61
CA ASP A 174 20.47 8.41 -14.13
C ASP A 174 20.05 7.25 -13.23
N ILE A 175 19.06 7.48 -12.35
CA ILE A 175 18.49 6.44 -11.50
C ILE A 175 17.84 5.35 -12.36
N ALA A 176 17.02 5.73 -13.35
CA ALA A 176 16.37 4.77 -14.24
C ALA A 176 17.38 3.95 -15.05
N LYS A 177 18.42 4.60 -15.59
CA LYS A 177 19.52 3.93 -16.30
C LYS A 177 20.28 2.98 -15.37
N LEU A 178 20.57 3.38 -14.13
CA LEU A 178 21.26 2.54 -13.14
C LEU A 178 20.43 1.28 -12.82
N VAL A 179 19.11 1.42 -12.61
CA VAL A 179 18.20 0.31 -12.34
C VAL A 179 18.19 -0.66 -13.53
N TYR A 180 18.00 -0.13 -14.74
CA TYR A 180 18.02 -0.91 -15.98
C TYR A 180 19.35 -1.63 -16.19
N ARG A 181 20.49 -0.94 -16.06
CA ARG A 181 21.83 -1.55 -16.21
C ARG A 181 22.09 -2.64 -15.17
N SER A 182 21.50 -2.53 -13.98
CA SER A 182 21.69 -3.48 -12.88
C SER A 182 20.80 -4.73 -12.98
N TYR A 183 19.57 -4.58 -13.49
CA TYR A 183 18.54 -5.63 -13.41
C TYR A 183 17.79 -5.89 -14.74
N GLY A 184 18.14 -5.20 -15.83
CA GLY A 184 17.28 -5.13 -17.03
C GLY A 184 15.89 -4.65 -16.63
N TYR A 185 14.84 -5.29 -17.17
CA TYR A 185 13.44 -5.06 -16.81
C TYR A 185 12.90 -6.03 -15.74
N SER A 186 13.78 -6.63 -14.94
CA SER A 186 13.38 -7.58 -13.89
C SER A 186 13.20 -6.93 -12.51
N TYR A 187 13.48 -5.63 -12.37
CA TYR A 187 13.27 -4.92 -11.11
C TYR A 187 11.78 -4.74 -10.85
N SER A 188 11.36 -4.88 -9.59
CA SER A 188 9.94 -5.02 -9.27
C SER A 188 9.18 -3.70 -9.21
N LYS A 189 9.85 -2.60 -8.89
CA LYS A 189 9.23 -1.28 -8.84
C LYS A 189 9.27 -0.69 -10.25
N GLU A 190 8.17 -0.83 -10.98
CA GLU A 190 8.04 -0.39 -12.38
C GLU A 190 8.36 1.11 -12.53
N ASP A 191 8.01 1.90 -11.52
CA ASP A 191 8.19 3.36 -11.51
C ASP A 191 9.64 3.80 -11.65
N LEU A 192 10.58 2.93 -11.29
CA LEU A 192 12.00 3.21 -11.47
C LEU A 192 12.46 3.13 -12.93
N TYR A 193 11.60 2.71 -13.87
CA TYR A 193 11.88 2.77 -15.30
C TYR A 193 11.34 4.04 -15.97
N PHE A 194 10.61 4.89 -15.23
CA PHE A 194 10.02 6.11 -15.75
C PHE A 194 10.68 7.35 -15.10
N PRO A 195 11.66 7.99 -15.76
CA PRO A 195 12.35 9.17 -15.21
C PRO A 195 11.39 10.25 -14.70
N ARG A 196 10.33 10.56 -15.46
CA ARG A 196 9.35 11.57 -15.04
C ARG A 196 8.65 11.23 -13.71
N ARG A 197 8.39 9.94 -13.44
CA ARG A 197 7.80 9.50 -12.16
C ARG A 197 8.77 9.68 -11.00
N ILE A 198 10.04 9.32 -11.21
CA ILE A 198 11.10 9.51 -10.22
C ILE A 198 11.29 11.00 -9.90
N GLU A 199 11.37 11.83 -10.94
CA GLU A 199 11.51 13.29 -10.85
C GLU A 199 10.39 13.91 -10.01
N MET A 200 9.13 13.60 -10.33
CA MET A 200 7.97 14.11 -9.61
C MET A 200 7.95 13.66 -8.14
N ALA A 201 8.31 12.39 -7.87
CA ALA A 201 8.36 11.87 -6.50
C ALA A 201 9.39 12.59 -5.62
N ILE A 202 10.51 13.04 -6.22
CA ILE A 202 11.54 13.82 -5.54
C ILE A 202 11.07 15.27 -5.35
N LEU A 203 10.54 15.91 -6.40
CA LEU A 203 10.04 17.30 -6.36
C LEU A 203 8.95 17.50 -5.32
N HIS A 204 8.03 16.54 -5.19
CA HIS A 204 6.94 16.59 -4.22
C HIS A 204 7.33 16.07 -2.82
N GLU A 205 8.62 15.74 -2.58
CA GLU A 205 9.11 15.18 -1.32
C GLU A 205 8.30 13.95 -0.87
N TYR A 206 7.81 13.14 -1.81
CA TYR A 206 7.22 11.81 -1.55
C TYR A 206 8.31 10.79 -1.28
N LYS A 207 9.48 10.98 -1.88
CA LYS A 207 10.69 10.25 -1.54
C LYS A 207 11.91 11.15 -1.57
N PHE A 208 12.94 10.76 -0.85
CA PHE A 208 14.27 11.36 -0.92
C PHE A 208 15.31 10.25 -0.89
N GLY A 209 16.49 10.50 -1.45
CA GLY A 209 17.48 9.45 -1.61
C GLY A 209 18.91 9.94 -1.61
N THR A 210 19.81 8.98 -1.77
CA THR A 210 21.22 9.21 -2.06
C THR A 210 21.60 8.51 -3.34
N ILE A 211 22.50 9.13 -4.09
CA ILE A 211 23.11 8.58 -5.30
C ILE A 211 24.62 8.56 -5.15
N VAL A 212 25.25 7.51 -5.67
CA VAL A 212 26.71 7.33 -5.67
C VAL A 212 27.20 7.37 -7.09
N ARG A 213 28.22 8.18 -7.35
CA ARG A 213 28.85 8.33 -8.67
C ARG A 213 30.33 7.98 -8.67
N THR A 214 30.82 7.53 -9.81
CA THR A 214 32.26 7.47 -10.11
C THR A 214 32.85 8.87 -10.25
N PRO A 215 34.18 9.04 -10.23
CA PRO A 215 34.82 10.30 -10.59
C PRO A 215 34.47 10.83 -11.98
N SER A 216 34.10 9.95 -12.91
CA SER A 216 33.60 10.30 -14.25
C SER A 216 32.12 10.73 -14.27
N GLY A 217 31.43 10.74 -13.13
CA GLY A 217 30.04 11.16 -12.99
C GLY A 217 29.00 10.04 -13.18
N GLY A 218 29.41 8.83 -13.56
CA GLY A 218 28.51 7.72 -13.83
C GLY A 218 27.82 7.20 -12.54
N PRO A 219 26.49 7.00 -12.52
CA PRO A 219 25.78 6.50 -11.34
C PRO A 219 26.06 5.01 -11.12
N ILE A 220 26.45 4.65 -9.89
CA ILE A 220 26.80 3.27 -9.49
C ILE A 220 26.01 2.77 -8.29
N GLY A 221 25.29 3.64 -7.59
CA GLY A 221 24.45 3.27 -6.46
C GLY A 221 23.32 4.27 -6.24
N TYR A 222 22.17 3.77 -5.82
CA TYR A 222 20.99 4.57 -5.46
C TYR A 222 20.29 3.89 -4.28
N PHE A 223 19.76 4.69 -3.35
CA PHE A 223 18.97 4.19 -2.23
C PHE A 223 18.03 5.32 -1.77
N ALA A 224 16.76 5.01 -1.50
CA ALA A 224 15.77 6.00 -1.12
C ALA A 224 14.95 5.63 0.12
N VAL A 225 14.36 6.67 0.70
CA VAL A 225 13.28 6.59 1.68
C VAL A 225 11.99 7.06 1.01
N ILE A 226 10.98 6.19 0.99
CA ILE A 226 9.61 6.52 0.55
C ILE A 226 8.82 6.90 1.79
N LYS A 227 8.27 8.11 1.85
CA LYS A 227 7.55 8.60 3.03
C LYS A 227 6.16 7.97 3.11
N SER A 228 5.73 7.64 4.33
CA SER A 228 4.32 7.35 4.60
C SER A 228 3.48 8.63 4.46
N THR A 229 2.21 8.47 4.14
CA THR A 229 1.28 9.57 3.85
C THR A 229 0.63 10.16 5.09
N ASP A 230 0.42 9.36 6.14
CA ASP A 230 -0.33 9.74 7.35
C ASP A 230 0.47 9.55 8.65
N SER A 231 1.79 9.40 8.54
CA SER A 231 2.69 9.34 9.69
C SER A 231 4.10 9.77 9.31
N MET A 232 4.83 10.35 10.26
CA MET A 232 6.23 10.75 10.12
C MET A 232 7.20 9.57 10.12
N ILE A 233 6.97 8.54 9.29
CA ILE A 233 7.89 7.41 9.06
C ILE A 233 8.18 7.25 7.56
N GLY A 234 9.14 6.37 7.21
CA GLY A 234 9.37 6.03 5.81
C GLY A 234 9.95 4.63 5.58
N GLU A 235 9.61 4.05 4.43
CA GLU A 235 10.18 2.81 3.92
C GLU A 235 11.58 3.10 3.39
N VAL A 236 12.60 2.47 3.94
CA VAL A 236 13.93 2.39 3.33
C VAL A 236 13.86 1.32 2.24
N GLY A 237 13.79 1.77 0.99
CA GLY A 237 13.54 0.91 -0.17
C GLY A 237 14.33 1.37 -1.40
N GLU A 238 14.10 0.72 -2.55
CA GLU A 238 14.76 1.08 -3.83
C GLU A 238 16.30 0.99 -3.80
N ALA A 239 16.86 0.05 -3.02
CA ALA A 239 18.31 -0.12 -2.93
C ALA A 239 18.88 -0.74 -4.21
N VAL A 240 19.77 -0.01 -4.89
CA VAL A 240 20.46 -0.46 -6.09
C VAL A 240 21.95 -0.17 -5.97
N VAL A 241 22.78 -1.18 -6.25
CA VAL A 241 24.22 -1.02 -6.46
C VAL A 241 24.59 -1.80 -7.71
N SER A 242 25.24 -1.11 -8.65
CA SER A 242 25.73 -1.71 -9.89
C SER A 242 26.56 -2.97 -9.57
N PRO A 243 26.34 -4.11 -10.25
CA PRO A 243 26.93 -5.40 -9.89
C PRO A 243 28.45 -5.36 -9.67
N GLN A 244 29.19 -4.62 -10.49
CA GLN A 244 30.65 -4.50 -10.46
C GLN A 244 31.17 -3.72 -9.22
N TYR A 245 30.30 -2.93 -8.59
CA TYR A 245 30.62 -2.08 -7.44
C TYR A 245 30.07 -2.64 -6.11
N ARG A 246 29.49 -3.84 -6.11
CA ARG A 246 29.00 -4.53 -4.91
C ARG A 246 30.16 -4.96 -3.99
N LYS A 247 29.84 -5.23 -2.72
CA LYS A 247 30.79 -5.63 -1.66
C LYS A 247 31.85 -4.56 -1.28
N ARG A 248 31.66 -3.30 -1.69
CA ARG A 248 32.53 -2.15 -1.37
C ARG A 248 32.02 -1.24 -0.25
N GLY A 249 30.98 -1.67 0.48
CA GLY A 249 30.38 -0.87 1.56
C GLY A 249 29.47 0.28 1.11
N LEU A 250 29.23 0.48 -0.19
CA LEU A 250 28.39 1.58 -0.72
C LEU A 250 26.98 1.61 -0.12
N MET A 251 26.32 0.46 -0.03
CA MET A 251 24.99 0.35 0.60
C MET A 251 25.01 0.81 2.05
N LYS A 252 26.09 0.53 2.80
CA LYS A 252 26.27 0.98 4.18
C LYS A 252 26.45 2.49 4.25
N SER A 253 27.23 3.08 3.36
CA SER A 253 27.42 4.52 3.29
C SER A 253 26.11 5.24 2.95
N MET A 254 25.38 4.77 1.93
CA MET A 254 24.07 5.30 1.55
C MET A 254 23.07 5.22 2.71
N LEU A 255 22.91 4.05 3.34
CA LEU A 255 21.95 3.87 4.44
C LEU A 255 22.27 4.75 5.66
N ASN A 256 23.53 4.89 6.04
CA ASN A 256 23.93 5.80 7.11
C ASN A 256 23.55 7.25 6.80
N THR A 257 23.72 7.68 5.54
CA THR A 257 23.33 9.01 5.09
C THR A 257 21.80 9.17 5.07
N LEU A 258 21.05 8.16 4.59
CA LEU A 258 19.58 8.18 4.66
C LEU A 258 19.05 8.30 6.09
N ILE A 259 19.64 7.59 7.06
CA ILE A 259 19.27 7.71 8.48
C ILE A 259 19.50 9.14 8.98
N LYS A 260 20.63 9.78 8.61
CA LYS A 260 20.90 11.18 8.97
C LYS A 260 19.90 12.14 8.33
N MET A 261 19.64 11.99 7.03
CA MET A 261 18.67 12.80 6.28
C MET A 261 17.26 12.65 6.85
N SER A 262 16.88 11.44 7.26
CA SER A 262 15.58 11.14 7.88
C SER A 262 15.41 11.85 9.22
N ARG A 263 16.45 11.87 10.06
CA ARG A 263 16.45 12.64 11.31
C ARG A 263 16.34 14.14 11.07
N GLN A 264 17.06 14.68 10.07
CA GLN A 264 17.00 16.10 9.70
C GLN A 264 15.61 16.50 9.20
N ARG A 265 14.90 15.58 8.51
CA ARG A 265 13.51 15.75 8.06
C ARG A 265 12.48 15.53 9.17
N GLY A 266 12.89 15.25 10.40
CA GLY A 266 11.97 15.06 11.53
C GLY A 266 11.19 13.74 11.50
N LEU A 267 11.62 12.74 10.72
CA LEU A 267 10.99 11.41 10.76
C LEU A 267 11.17 10.78 12.15
N LYS A 268 10.11 10.14 12.65
CA LYS A 268 10.05 9.40 13.91
C LYS A 268 10.56 7.98 13.79
N GLY A 269 10.57 7.40 12.59
CA GLY A 269 11.02 6.04 12.36
C GLY A 269 11.28 5.71 10.89
N LEU A 270 11.99 4.62 10.66
CA LEU A 270 12.21 4.02 9.35
C LEU A 270 11.82 2.55 9.42
N PHE A 271 11.31 2.00 8.33
CA PHE A 271 11.07 0.56 8.22
C PHE A 271 11.65 0.00 6.93
N GLY A 272 12.01 -1.28 6.94
CA GLY A 272 12.45 -2.01 5.76
C GLY A 272 11.61 -3.26 5.56
N GLU A 273 11.23 -3.55 4.32
CA GLU A 273 10.58 -4.80 3.93
C GLU A 273 11.64 -5.79 3.41
N ALA A 274 12.02 -6.75 4.24
CA ALA A 274 13.06 -7.72 3.90
C ALA A 274 12.44 -9.04 3.39
N LEU A 275 12.71 -9.39 2.13
CA LEU A 275 12.17 -10.61 1.51
C LEU A 275 12.44 -11.88 2.34
N THR A 276 11.50 -12.83 2.31
CA THR A 276 11.61 -14.13 3.00
C THR A 276 12.19 -15.25 2.14
N ILE A 277 12.45 -15.02 0.85
CA ILE A 277 13.13 -16.01 -0.01
C ILE A 277 14.63 -16.17 0.33
N HIS A 278 15.21 -15.24 1.09
CA HIS A 278 16.59 -15.26 1.54
C HIS A 278 16.77 -14.40 2.82
N THR A 279 17.86 -14.60 3.56
CA THR A 279 18.15 -13.81 4.78
C THR A 279 19.03 -12.57 4.57
N TYR A 280 19.40 -12.22 3.32
CA TYR A 280 20.41 -11.18 3.05
C TYR A 280 19.99 -9.79 3.51
N SER A 281 18.82 -9.31 3.11
CA SER A 281 18.29 -7.99 3.53
C SER A 281 18.00 -7.95 5.03
N GLN A 282 17.51 -9.04 5.61
CA GLN A 282 17.25 -9.17 7.05
C GLN A 282 18.54 -8.99 7.88
N LYS A 283 19.65 -9.64 7.45
CA LYS A 283 20.99 -9.46 8.05
C LYS A 283 21.51 -8.04 7.92
N VAL A 284 21.23 -7.36 6.80
CA VAL A 284 21.62 -5.96 6.61
C VAL A 284 20.84 -5.08 7.57
N ASN A 285 19.51 -5.17 7.59
CA ASN A 285 18.64 -4.40 8.50
C ASN A 285 19.10 -4.50 9.96
N GLN A 286 19.35 -5.72 10.45
CA GLN A 286 19.81 -5.94 11.82
C GLN A 286 21.15 -5.26 12.12
N LYS A 287 22.09 -5.21 11.17
CA LYS A 287 23.38 -4.49 11.33
C LYS A 287 23.21 -2.98 11.48
N PHE A 288 22.10 -2.42 11.02
CA PHE A 288 21.74 -1.00 11.20
C PHE A 288 20.75 -0.79 12.35
N ASN A 289 20.62 -1.77 13.24
CA ASN A 289 19.72 -1.75 14.40
C ASN A 289 18.23 -1.66 14.06
N PHE A 290 17.83 -1.99 12.83
CA PHE A 290 16.44 -2.29 12.57
C PHE A 290 16.08 -3.59 13.32
N LYS A 291 14.92 -3.62 13.94
CA LYS A 291 14.43 -4.73 14.75
C LYS A 291 13.16 -5.29 14.14
N THR A 292 13.04 -6.61 14.10
CA THR A 292 11.88 -7.28 13.51
C THR A 292 10.62 -7.02 14.32
N THR A 293 9.52 -6.65 13.64
CA THR A 293 8.22 -6.39 14.28
C THR A 293 7.07 -7.20 13.71
N ALA A 294 7.19 -7.68 12.46
CA ALA A 294 6.11 -8.43 11.81
C ALA A 294 6.58 -9.32 10.65
N LEU A 295 5.71 -10.26 10.28
CA LEU A 295 5.81 -11.08 9.07
C LEU A 295 4.55 -10.86 8.21
N VAL A 296 4.75 -10.26 7.05
CA VAL A 296 3.70 -10.06 6.05
C VAL A 296 3.86 -11.13 4.98
N VAL A 297 2.84 -11.97 4.83
CA VAL A 297 2.83 -13.11 3.91
C VAL A 297 2.33 -12.67 2.53
N ALA A 298 2.82 -13.30 1.46
CA ALA A 298 2.35 -13.10 0.09
C ALA A 298 2.26 -11.62 -0.37
N LYS A 299 3.27 -10.82 -0.02
CA LYS A 299 3.32 -9.38 -0.31
C LYS A 299 3.36 -9.07 -1.81
N SER A 300 3.95 -9.96 -2.60
CA SER A 300 4.00 -9.83 -4.06
C SER A 300 3.93 -11.19 -4.76
N PRO A 301 3.29 -11.27 -5.94
CA PRO A 301 3.37 -12.45 -6.78
C PRO A 301 4.82 -12.73 -7.23
N LYS A 302 5.07 -13.94 -7.71
CA LYS A 302 6.38 -14.44 -8.20
C LYS A 302 7.18 -13.40 -8.98
N ARG A 303 8.46 -13.21 -8.63
CA ARG A 303 9.39 -12.39 -9.43
C ARG A 303 10.76 -13.06 -9.55
N ILE A 304 11.22 -13.22 -10.78
CA ILE A 304 12.60 -13.61 -11.09
C ILE A 304 13.39 -12.32 -11.27
N PHE A 305 14.41 -12.11 -10.44
CA PHE A 305 15.28 -10.95 -10.55
C PHE A 305 16.59 -11.34 -11.26
N LYS A 306 16.85 -10.75 -12.42
CA LYS A 306 18.11 -10.94 -13.17
C LYS A 306 19.28 -10.47 -12.30
N GLY A 307 20.34 -11.28 -12.22
CA GLY A 307 21.50 -10.99 -11.37
C GLY A 307 21.33 -11.35 -9.89
N MET A 308 20.25 -12.05 -9.52
CA MET A 308 20.05 -12.69 -8.22
C MET A 308 19.73 -14.19 -8.44
N ASN A 309 20.63 -15.09 -8.02
CA ASN A 309 20.46 -16.53 -8.20
C ASN A 309 19.46 -17.10 -7.18
N PHE A 310 18.16 -17.02 -7.46
CA PHE A 310 17.14 -17.68 -6.63
C PHE A 310 16.07 -18.37 -7.49
N GLN A 311 15.78 -19.63 -7.17
CA GLN A 311 14.54 -20.29 -7.59
C GLN A 311 13.43 -19.84 -6.64
N SER A 312 12.35 -19.24 -7.16
CA SER A 312 11.28 -18.67 -6.31
C SER A 312 9.95 -19.42 -6.47
N THR A 313 9.24 -19.49 -5.34
CA THR A 313 7.83 -19.88 -5.22
C THR A 313 6.91 -18.76 -5.68
N ASP A 314 5.61 -19.06 -5.81
CA ASP A 314 4.62 -18.17 -6.44
C ASP A 314 4.24 -16.93 -5.61
N ASN A 315 4.55 -16.91 -4.29
CA ASN A 315 4.22 -15.81 -3.38
C ASN A 315 5.41 -15.47 -2.46
N VAL A 316 5.90 -14.24 -2.53
CA VAL A 316 7.03 -13.78 -1.71
C VAL A 316 6.52 -12.98 -0.50
N GLY A 317 6.92 -13.40 0.70
CA GLY A 317 6.67 -12.66 1.94
C GLY A 317 7.78 -11.68 2.30
N VAL A 318 7.52 -10.82 3.28
CA VAL A 318 8.50 -9.89 3.84
C VAL A 318 8.47 -9.89 5.36
N VAL A 319 9.65 -9.83 5.96
CA VAL A 319 9.83 -9.44 7.36
C VAL A 319 9.86 -7.92 7.41
N ILE A 320 9.05 -7.32 8.29
CA ILE A 320 9.09 -5.90 8.58
C ILE A 320 10.09 -5.68 9.71
N ASP A 321 11.15 -4.93 9.43
CA ASP A 321 12.08 -4.46 10.46
C ASP A 321 11.94 -2.94 10.62
N PHE A 322 11.94 -2.46 11.87
CA PHE A 322 11.73 -1.07 12.22
C PHE A 322 12.93 -0.48 12.96
N LEU A 323 13.27 0.77 12.64
CA LEU A 323 14.28 1.58 13.31
C LEU A 323 13.62 2.85 13.87
N PRO A 324 13.45 2.97 15.19
CA PRO A 324 13.00 4.23 15.79
C PRO A 324 14.09 5.30 15.62
N LEU A 325 13.67 6.51 15.24
CA LEU A 325 14.52 7.70 15.18
C LEU A 325 14.29 8.64 16.37
N THR A 326 13.25 8.41 17.16
CA THR A 326 12.97 9.10 18.42
C THR A 326 13.67 8.42 19.61
N ARG A 327 13.92 9.19 20.67
CA ARG A 327 14.63 8.69 21.88
C ARG A 327 13.76 7.87 22.83
N ARG A 328 12.43 8.02 22.76
CA ARG A 328 11.47 7.35 23.66
C ARG A 328 10.31 6.84 22.83
N TRP A 329 10.15 5.52 22.80
CA TRP A 329 8.99 4.88 22.24
C TRP A 329 8.08 4.41 23.37
N MET A 330 6.81 4.80 23.30
CA MET A 330 5.80 4.53 24.30
C MET A 330 4.95 3.34 23.88
N LYS A 331 4.98 2.26 24.66
CA LYS A 331 4.17 1.06 24.48
C LYS A 331 2.73 1.31 24.97
N PRO A 332 1.69 0.98 24.20
CA PRO A 332 0.29 1.12 24.60
C PRO A 332 -0.08 0.31 25.85
N PHE A 333 -1.06 0.80 26.62
CA PHE A 333 -1.50 0.15 27.86
C PHE A 333 -2.28 -1.16 27.61
N HIS A 334 -3.19 -1.16 26.63
CA HIS A 334 -3.95 -2.35 26.24
C HIS A 334 -3.29 -3.05 25.04
N LEU A 335 -2.83 -4.28 25.27
CA LEU A 335 -2.43 -5.23 24.23
C LEU A 335 -3.45 -6.37 24.15
N PRO A 336 -3.64 -6.98 22.97
CA PRO A 336 -4.49 -8.15 22.85
C PRO A 336 -3.89 -9.33 23.62
N GLU A 337 -4.65 -9.87 24.57
CA GLU A 337 -4.20 -10.86 25.56
C GLU A 337 -3.50 -12.06 24.91
N GLN A 338 -4.09 -12.63 23.86
CA GLN A 338 -3.53 -13.80 23.17
C GLN A 338 -2.21 -13.54 22.41
N TYR A 339 -1.84 -12.28 22.22
CA TYR A 339 -0.59 -11.85 21.58
C TYR A 339 0.31 -11.06 22.54
N ALA A 340 -0.09 -10.87 23.80
CA ALA A 340 0.58 -9.98 24.74
C ALA A 340 2.05 -10.37 24.93
N ASP A 341 2.36 -11.65 25.16
CA ASP A 341 3.73 -12.12 25.37
C ASP A 341 4.64 -11.88 24.16
N LEU A 342 4.13 -12.17 22.96
CA LEU A 342 4.87 -11.95 21.71
C LEU A 342 5.07 -10.45 21.45
N LEU A 343 4.04 -9.62 21.64
CA LEU A 343 4.14 -8.17 21.48
C LEU A 343 5.08 -7.55 22.53
N ASN A 344 5.05 -8.02 23.77
CA ASN A 344 5.99 -7.62 24.82
C ASN A 344 7.43 -7.92 24.38
N THR A 345 7.69 -9.14 23.91
CA THR A 345 8.98 -9.55 23.37
C THR A 345 9.45 -8.63 22.23
N ILE A 346 8.52 -8.22 21.36
CA ILE A 346 8.82 -7.28 20.27
C ILE A 346 9.18 -5.89 20.83
N TYR A 347 8.39 -5.34 21.76
CA TYR A 347 8.62 -4.03 22.39
C TYR A 347 9.93 -3.97 23.18
N ASP A 348 10.32 -5.07 23.84
CA ASP A 348 11.53 -5.14 24.66
C ASP A 348 12.80 -4.93 23.84
N GLN A 349 12.79 -5.26 22.53
CA GLN A 349 13.90 -4.97 21.60
C GLN A 349 14.23 -3.48 21.49
N PHE A 350 13.24 -2.63 21.78
CA PHE A 350 13.32 -1.17 21.64
C PHE A 350 13.47 -0.46 22.97
N GLN A 351 13.51 -1.20 24.09
CA GLN A 351 13.50 -0.64 25.44
C GLN A 351 12.30 0.32 25.63
N ALA A 352 11.14 -0.03 25.06
CA ALA A 352 9.97 0.82 25.07
C ALA A 352 9.43 1.03 26.51
N HIS A 353 8.97 2.25 26.80
CA HIS A 353 8.39 2.57 28.10
C HIS A 353 6.88 2.36 28.08
N LEU A 354 6.31 1.81 29.15
CA LEU A 354 4.86 1.68 29.27
C LEU A 354 4.20 3.07 29.27
N TYR A 355 3.27 3.29 28.34
CA TYR A 355 2.39 4.44 28.38
C TYR A 355 1.35 4.23 29.48
N ILE A 356 1.48 4.98 30.56
CA ILE A 356 0.48 5.06 31.62
C ILE A 356 -0.27 6.37 31.38
N PRO A 357 -1.54 6.33 30.93
CA PRO A 357 -2.34 7.54 30.80
C PRO A 357 -2.38 8.23 32.16
N SER A 358 -2.04 9.52 32.22
CA SER A 358 -2.34 10.30 33.42
C SER A 358 -3.86 10.23 33.65
N ARG A 359 -4.28 10.02 34.90
CA ARG A 359 -5.67 9.74 35.36
C ARG A 359 -6.72 10.83 35.03
N LYS A 360 -6.43 11.74 34.08
CA LYS A 360 -7.28 12.82 33.58
C LYS A 360 -7.46 12.83 32.05
N SER A 361 -7.01 11.81 31.33
CA SER A 361 -7.54 11.56 29.98
C SER A 361 -8.92 10.96 30.18
N ARG A 362 -9.98 11.70 29.85
CA ARG A 362 -11.35 11.17 29.73
C ARG A 362 -11.25 9.77 29.12
N ILE A 363 -11.82 8.77 29.79
CA ILE A 363 -12.39 7.64 29.09
C ILE A 363 -13.38 8.29 28.15
N ALA A 364 -12.96 8.57 26.92
CA ALA A 364 -13.88 9.01 25.89
C ALA A 364 -14.90 7.89 25.85
N ASP A 365 -16.16 8.24 26.03
CA ASP A 365 -17.27 7.33 26.08
C ASP A 365 -17.26 6.51 24.77
N VAL A 366 -16.61 5.33 24.74
CA VAL A 366 -16.41 4.54 23.51
C VAL A 366 -17.69 3.76 23.18
N HIS A 367 -18.84 4.39 23.31
CA HIS A 367 -20.06 3.99 22.61
C HIS A 367 -20.08 4.49 21.15
N GLY A 368 -18.99 5.14 20.71
CA GLY A 368 -18.77 5.61 19.35
C GLY A 368 -18.80 4.52 18.26
N LYS A 369 -19.00 4.96 17.02
CA LYS A 369 -19.02 4.11 15.82
C LYS A 369 -17.60 3.81 15.35
N THR A 370 -17.42 2.65 14.71
CA THR A 370 -16.12 2.27 14.18
C THR A 370 -15.75 3.17 13.00
N LYS A 371 -14.55 3.74 13.05
CA LYS A 371 -13.96 4.48 11.94
C LYS A 371 -12.94 3.59 11.26
N MET A 372 -13.16 3.30 9.98
CA MET A 372 -12.23 2.53 9.18
C MET A 372 -12.08 3.14 7.79
N GLU A 373 -10.91 2.92 7.22
CA GLU A 373 -10.51 3.32 5.88
C GLU A 373 -10.09 2.08 5.10
N LEU A 374 -10.33 2.08 3.80
CA LEU A 374 -9.90 1.03 2.88
C LEU A 374 -8.89 1.62 1.90
N ILE A 375 -7.75 0.95 1.77
CA ILE A 375 -6.76 1.18 0.74
C ILE A 375 -6.63 -0.11 -0.07
N ILE A 376 -6.71 -0.01 -1.39
CA ILE A 376 -6.53 -1.16 -2.27
C ILE A 376 -5.19 -1.00 -2.99
N HIS A 377 -4.38 -2.04 -2.96
CA HIS A 377 -3.11 -2.12 -3.67
C HIS A 377 -3.30 -3.04 -4.88
N HIS A 378 -3.79 -2.47 -5.97
CA HIS A 378 -4.16 -3.19 -7.17
C HIS A 378 -2.97 -3.91 -7.83
N GLU A 379 -1.76 -3.34 -7.82
CA GLU A 379 -0.55 -4.04 -8.33
C GLU A 379 -0.19 -5.29 -7.52
N LYS A 380 -0.53 -5.30 -6.23
CA LYS A 380 -0.19 -6.37 -5.29
C LYS A 380 -1.35 -7.34 -5.09
N ASN A 381 -2.50 -7.08 -5.73
CA ASN A 381 -3.76 -7.79 -5.49
C ASN A 381 -4.06 -7.91 -4.00
N SER A 382 -3.91 -6.82 -3.24
CA SER A 382 -4.15 -6.83 -1.79
C SER A 382 -4.93 -5.62 -1.33
N ALA A 383 -5.63 -5.73 -0.20
CA ALA A 383 -6.32 -4.61 0.44
C ALA A 383 -5.78 -4.40 1.86
N LEU A 384 -5.76 -3.16 2.32
CA LEU A 384 -5.46 -2.77 3.69
C LEU A 384 -6.66 -2.01 4.28
N ILE A 385 -7.22 -2.55 5.35
CA ILE A 385 -8.26 -1.90 6.14
C ILE A 385 -7.60 -1.26 7.36
N ILE A 386 -7.65 0.07 7.48
CA ILE A 386 -7.08 0.79 8.62
C ILE A 386 -8.21 1.15 9.57
N VAL A 387 -8.19 0.64 10.79
CA VAL A 387 -9.20 0.96 11.81
C VAL A 387 -8.69 2.12 12.66
N ARG A 388 -9.23 3.32 12.48
CA ARG A 388 -8.83 4.49 13.28
C ARG A 388 -9.40 4.43 14.70
N GLU A 389 -10.61 3.88 14.85
CA GLU A 389 -11.31 3.81 16.12
C GLU A 389 -12.16 2.54 16.20
N ILE A 390 -11.99 1.74 17.26
CA ILE A 390 -12.80 0.53 17.49
C ILE A 390 -14.10 0.91 18.21
N GLY A 391 -15.18 1.04 17.44
CA GLY A 391 -16.51 1.36 17.94
C GLY A 391 -17.39 0.15 18.23
N SER A 392 -18.62 0.40 18.67
CA SER A 392 -19.65 -0.64 18.90
C SER A 392 -20.11 -1.34 17.61
N THR A 393 -19.88 -0.72 16.45
CA THR A 393 -20.28 -1.25 15.13
C THR A 393 -19.19 -2.08 14.45
N PHE A 394 -18.08 -2.39 15.13
CA PHE A 394 -16.87 -2.97 14.53
C PHE A 394 -17.15 -4.20 13.65
N GLU A 395 -17.81 -5.22 14.21
CA GLU A 395 -18.08 -6.45 13.46
C GLU A 395 -18.94 -6.21 12.22
N LEU A 396 -19.99 -5.38 12.35
CA LEU A 396 -20.88 -5.04 11.23
C LEU A 396 -20.13 -4.27 10.15
N SER A 397 -19.29 -3.31 10.53
CA SER A 397 -18.47 -2.54 9.61
C SER A 397 -17.47 -3.44 8.87
N CYS A 398 -16.80 -4.36 9.56
CA CYS A 398 -15.91 -5.34 8.92
C CYS A 398 -16.66 -6.25 7.94
N LYS A 399 -17.83 -6.80 8.32
CA LYS A 399 -18.64 -7.66 7.43
C LYS A 399 -19.03 -6.92 6.14
N ARG A 400 -19.41 -5.65 6.24
CA ARG A 400 -19.72 -4.82 5.06
C ARG A 400 -18.48 -4.60 4.20
N MET A 401 -17.36 -4.26 4.82
CA MET A 401 -16.09 -4.03 4.10
C MET A 401 -15.64 -5.29 3.35
N PHE A 402 -15.68 -6.45 4.00
CA PHE A 402 -15.30 -7.73 3.38
C PHE A 402 -16.19 -8.07 2.17
N ARG A 403 -17.50 -7.80 2.25
CA ARG A 403 -18.41 -7.99 1.12
C ARG A 403 -18.07 -7.05 -0.04
N SER A 404 -17.80 -5.77 0.24
CA SER A 404 -17.48 -4.78 -0.79
C SER A 404 -16.19 -5.06 -1.57
N ILE A 405 -15.30 -5.90 -1.03
CA ILE A 405 -14.06 -6.30 -1.71
C ILE A 405 -14.05 -7.78 -2.12
N GLU A 406 -15.18 -8.47 -1.99
CA GLU A 406 -15.29 -9.91 -2.29
C GLU A 406 -15.18 -10.21 -3.78
N GLU A 407 -15.67 -9.31 -4.64
CA GLU A 407 -15.55 -9.41 -6.10
C GLU A 407 -14.11 -9.16 -6.61
N LEU A 408 -13.23 -8.59 -5.77
CA LEU A 408 -11.84 -8.35 -6.13
C LEU A 408 -11.04 -9.65 -6.02
N THR A 409 -10.22 -9.94 -7.03
CA THR A 409 -9.30 -11.09 -7.00
C THR A 409 -8.08 -10.77 -6.12
N LEU A 410 -8.30 -10.73 -4.80
CA LEU A 410 -7.27 -10.44 -3.81
C LEU A 410 -6.51 -11.71 -3.38
N THR A 411 -5.19 -11.61 -3.27
CA THR A 411 -4.34 -12.63 -2.65
C THR A 411 -4.26 -12.47 -1.13
N MET A 412 -4.52 -11.25 -0.64
CA MET A 412 -4.37 -10.89 0.77
C MET A 412 -5.27 -9.73 1.18
N ILE A 413 -5.82 -9.82 2.40
CA ILE A 413 -6.48 -8.68 3.07
C ILE A 413 -5.73 -8.42 4.37
N TYR A 414 -5.22 -7.22 4.56
CA TYR A 414 -4.63 -6.74 5.80
C TYR A 414 -5.65 -5.93 6.58
N ILE A 415 -5.59 -6.00 7.91
CA ILE A 415 -6.33 -5.11 8.78
C ILE A 415 -5.44 -4.63 9.93
N ASP A 416 -5.39 -3.32 10.09
CA ASP A 416 -4.61 -2.64 11.12
C ASP A 416 -5.55 -2.18 12.22
N LEU A 417 -5.34 -2.70 13.43
CA LEU A 417 -6.07 -2.35 14.64
C LEU A 417 -5.25 -1.43 15.55
N PRO A 418 -5.83 -0.34 16.07
CA PRO A 418 -5.11 0.58 16.93
C PRO A 418 -4.86 -0.10 18.28
N LEU A 419 -3.59 -0.23 18.67
CA LEU A 419 -3.25 -0.74 20.00
C LEU A 419 -3.61 0.30 21.07
N GLY A 420 -3.87 -0.15 22.29
CA GLY A 420 -4.31 0.72 23.38
C GLY A 420 -5.83 0.87 23.53
N SER A 421 -6.63 0.33 22.60
CA SER A 421 -8.08 0.22 22.78
C SER A 421 -8.45 -0.88 23.77
N ASP A 422 -9.44 -0.62 24.63
CA ASP A 422 -10.05 -1.59 25.55
C ASP A 422 -10.83 -2.71 24.84
N LYS A 423 -11.25 -2.48 23.59
CA LYS A 423 -11.96 -3.46 22.75
C LYS A 423 -11.04 -4.30 21.87
N ILE A 424 -9.73 -4.14 21.98
CA ILE A 424 -8.77 -4.83 21.10
C ILE A 424 -8.93 -6.37 21.16
N ASN A 425 -9.21 -6.92 22.35
CA ASN A 425 -9.41 -8.36 22.54
C ASN A 425 -10.59 -8.90 21.71
N SER A 426 -11.79 -8.33 21.87
CA SER A 426 -12.99 -8.80 21.18
C SER A 426 -12.89 -8.58 19.66
N SER A 427 -12.26 -7.49 19.22
CA SER A 427 -12.00 -7.24 17.80
C SER A 427 -11.09 -8.29 17.18
N VAL A 428 -10.02 -8.66 17.89
CA VAL A 428 -9.08 -9.67 17.42
C VAL A 428 -9.75 -11.05 17.37
N ASP A 429 -10.56 -11.42 18.36
CA ASP A 429 -11.32 -12.68 18.36
C ASP A 429 -12.29 -12.78 17.17
N PHE A 430 -13.00 -11.69 16.86
CA PHE A 430 -13.88 -11.62 15.70
C PHE A 430 -13.12 -11.83 14.38
N LEU A 431 -11.95 -11.20 14.24
CA LEU A 431 -11.14 -11.31 13.02
C LEU A 431 -10.57 -12.72 12.85
N LYS A 432 -10.13 -13.38 13.93
CA LYS A 432 -9.72 -14.78 13.87
C LYS A 432 -10.83 -15.70 13.38
N LYS A 433 -12.04 -15.55 13.93
CA LYS A 433 -13.24 -16.27 13.44
C LYS A 433 -13.58 -15.94 11.98
N SER A 434 -13.14 -14.80 11.48
CA SER A 434 -13.29 -14.38 10.08
C SER A 434 -12.14 -14.84 9.17
N GLY A 435 -11.20 -15.64 9.70
CA GLY A 435 -10.08 -16.24 8.97
C GLY A 435 -8.79 -15.41 8.96
N PHE A 436 -8.71 -14.33 9.73
CA PHE A 436 -7.47 -13.54 9.86
C PHE A 436 -6.50 -14.20 10.84
N VAL A 437 -5.22 -14.07 10.54
CA VAL A 437 -4.10 -14.52 11.37
C VAL A 437 -3.21 -13.34 11.71
N LEU A 438 -2.34 -13.50 12.71
CA LEU A 438 -1.34 -12.49 13.05
C LEU A 438 -0.46 -12.11 11.83
N ALA A 439 -0.07 -10.85 11.74
CA ALA A 439 1.11 -10.42 10.98
C ALA A 439 2.19 -9.87 11.93
N GLY A 440 1.82 -8.95 12.82
CA GLY A 440 2.71 -8.44 13.88
C GLY A 440 2.46 -6.98 14.22
N LEU A 441 3.44 -6.36 14.88
CA LEU A 441 3.41 -4.96 15.27
C LEU A 441 3.79 -4.06 14.09
N MET A 442 3.00 -3.00 13.88
CA MET A 442 3.21 -1.92 12.93
C MET A 442 3.52 -0.62 13.69
N PRO A 443 4.80 -0.30 13.94
CA PRO A 443 5.18 0.85 14.76
C PRO A 443 4.93 2.19 14.09
N LEU A 444 4.12 3.04 14.71
CA LEU A 444 3.82 4.39 14.22
C LEU A 444 3.23 4.41 12.79
N PHE A 445 2.64 3.32 12.27
CA PHE A 445 2.23 3.25 10.86
C PHE A 445 1.12 4.22 10.48
N HIS A 446 0.30 4.63 11.46
CA HIS A 446 -0.88 5.47 11.24
C HIS A 446 -0.99 6.50 12.37
N GLU A 447 -1.05 7.80 12.02
CA GLU A 447 -1.21 8.90 12.99
C GLU A 447 -0.23 8.79 14.17
N GLU A 448 1.02 8.42 13.84
CA GLU A 448 2.10 8.24 14.80
C GLU A 448 1.77 7.31 15.98
N SER A 449 0.86 6.36 15.74
CA SER A 449 0.38 5.39 16.71
C SER A 449 0.75 3.97 16.29
N ASP A 450 0.90 3.08 17.28
CA ASP A 450 1.24 1.68 17.05
C ASP A 450 -0.01 0.85 16.77
N TYR A 451 0.10 -0.01 15.76
CA TYR A 451 -1.00 -0.85 15.29
C TYR A 451 -0.63 -2.33 15.35
N LEU A 452 -1.64 -3.18 15.58
CA LEU A 452 -1.55 -4.61 15.31
C LEU A 452 -2.04 -4.84 13.89
N ARG A 453 -1.18 -5.38 13.02
CA ARG A 453 -1.62 -5.90 11.73
C ARG A 453 -2.00 -7.36 11.85
N MET A 454 -3.20 -7.67 11.36
CA MET A 454 -3.64 -9.03 11.04
C MET A 454 -3.80 -9.18 9.53
N GLN A 455 -3.77 -10.41 9.03
CA GLN A 455 -3.81 -10.71 7.61
C GLN A 455 -4.70 -11.93 7.32
N LYS A 456 -5.52 -11.86 6.27
CA LYS A 456 -6.32 -12.98 5.75
C LYS A 456 -5.73 -13.42 4.43
N ILE A 457 -5.19 -14.64 4.44
CA ILE A 457 -4.42 -15.22 3.33
C ILE A 457 -5.38 -15.96 2.41
N MET A 458 -5.53 -15.49 1.17
CA MET A 458 -6.47 -16.06 0.18
C MET A 458 -5.79 -17.09 -0.75
N VAL A 459 -4.48 -17.25 -0.62
CA VAL A 459 -3.64 -18.15 -1.42
C VAL A 459 -3.00 -19.25 -0.57
N ILE A 460 -2.51 -20.30 -1.22
CA ILE A 460 -1.75 -21.35 -0.55
C ILE A 460 -0.33 -20.85 -0.29
N ILE A 461 0.16 -21.07 0.94
CA ILE A 461 1.48 -20.65 1.36
C ILE A 461 2.23 -21.83 1.97
N ASP A 462 3.43 -22.06 1.44
CA ASP A 462 4.42 -22.94 2.05
C ASP A 462 5.36 -22.12 2.94
N PHE A 463 5.18 -22.25 4.25
CA PHE A 463 6.01 -21.56 5.24
C PHE A 463 7.41 -22.14 5.33
N ASP A 464 7.67 -23.38 4.90
CA ASP A 464 9.00 -24.00 5.00
C ASP A 464 9.99 -23.34 4.02
N LEU A 465 9.46 -22.77 2.94
CA LEU A 465 10.22 -22.02 1.94
C LEU A 465 10.53 -20.57 2.39
N MET A 466 9.92 -20.10 3.49
CA MET A 466 10.23 -18.79 4.06
C MET A 466 11.41 -18.85 5.03
N GLN A 467 12.47 -18.14 4.70
CA GLN A 467 13.65 -17.98 5.54
C GLN A 467 13.53 -16.74 6.43
N THR A 468 13.80 -16.93 7.72
CA THR A 468 13.84 -15.88 8.74
C THR A 468 15.22 -15.85 9.40
N HIS A 469 15.72 -14.66 9.75
CA HIS A 469 17.06 -14.48 10.30
C HIS A 469 17.10 -14.32 11.82
N SER A 470 16.25 -13.45 12.38
CA SER A 470 16.22 -13.17 13.81
C SER A 470 15.36 -14.19 14.55
N GLU A 471 15.67 -14.42 15.83
CA GLU A 471 14.85 -15.29 16.70
C GLU A 471 13.40 -14.81 16.75
N ILE A 472 13.18 -13.49 16.82
CA ILE A 472 11.84 -12.88 16.82
C ILE A 472 11.13 -13.08 15.48
N ALA A 473 11.82 -12.99 14.34
CA ALA A 473 11.23 -13.35 13.05
C ALA A 473 10.80 -14.84 13.02
N GLY A 474 11.58 -15.73 13.62
CA GLY A 474 11.24 -17.14 13.81
C GLY A 474 9.98 -17.33 14.65
N LEU A 475 9.92 -16.69 15.83
CA LEU A 475 8.76 -16.75 16.73
C LEU A 475 7.47 -16.24 16.07
N ILE A 476 7.56 -15.11 15.35
CA ILE A 476 6.42 -14.57 14.59
C ILE A 476 6.02 -15.58 13.50
N LYS A 477 6.97 -16.10 12.71
CA LYS A 477 6.69 -17.11 11.66
C LYS A 477 5.96 -18.33 12.21
N GLU A 478 6.43 -18.88 13.33
CA GLU A 478 5.79 -20.03 13.98
C GLU A 478 4.35 -19.73 14.40
N ARG A 479 4.12 -18.55 14.99
CA ARG A 479 2.79 -18.12 15.39
C ARG A 479 1.86 -17.94 14.18
N VAL A 480 2.32 -17.28 13.12
CA VAL A 480 1.54 -17.08 11.88
C VAL A 480 1.23 -18.42 11.22
N LYS A 481 2.20 -19.32 11.11
CA LYS A 481 2.01 -20.67 10.54
C LYS A 481 0.96 -21.46 11.31
N LYS A 482 1.04 -21.46 12.65
CA LYS A 482 0.07 -22.16 13.50
C LYS A 482 -1.36 -21.65 13.26
N GLU A 483 -1.55 -20.33 13.27
CA GLU A 483 -2.89 -19.75 13.06
C GLU A 483 -3.40 -19.95 11.63
N TYR A 484 -2.50 -19.97 10.64
CA TYR A 484 -2.85 -20.31 9.25
C TYR A 484 -3.34 -21.76 9.14
N ASP A 485 -2.60 -22.71 9.71
CA ASP A 485 -2.94 -24.14 9.70
C ASP A 485 -4.28 -24.40 10.42
N GLU A 486 -4.57 -23.66 11.50
CA GLU A 486 -5.86 -23.69 12.23
C GLU A 486 -7.01 -23.14 11.37
N SER A 487 -6.84 -21.94 10.82
CA SER A 487 -7.84 -21.28 9.95
C SER A 487 -8.23 -22.13 8.74
N ARG A 488 -7.26 -22.82 8.12
CA ARG A 488 -7.51 -23.72 6.97
C ARG A 488 -8.29 -24.97 7.36
N LYS A 489 -8.06 -25.53 8.56
CA LYS A 489 -8.83 -26.68 9.08
C LYS A 489 -10.28 -26.31 9.38
N GLU A 490 -10.53 -25.09 9.83
CA GLU A 490 -11.89 -24.59 10.08
C GLU A 490 -12.64 -24.35 8.76
N GLN A 491 -11.98 -23.74 7.77
CA GLN A 491 -12.56 -23.54 6.43
C GLN A 491 -12.88 -24.86 5.71
N ALA A 492 -12.10 -25.92 5.93
CA ALA A 492 -12.37 -27.23 5.34
C ALA A 492 -13.56 -27.97 5.99
N LYS A 493 -14.05 -27.50 7.15
CA LYS A 493 -15.19 -28.10 7.87
C LYS A 493 -16.50 -27.34 7.67
N ALA A 494 -16.44 -26.08 7.24
CA ALA A 494 -17.58 -25.25 6.89
C ALA A 494 -17.98 -25.50 5.44
#